data_AF-A0A938TPT9-F1
#
_entry.id   AF-A0A938TPT9-F1
#
_cell.length_a   1.000
_cell.length_b   1.000
_cell.length_c   1.000
_cell.angle_alpha   90.00
_cell.angle_beta   90.00
_cell.angle_gamma   90.00
#
_symmetry.space_group_name_H-M   'P 1'
#
loop_
_entity.id
_entity.type
_entity.pdbx_description
1 polymer ?
#
loop_
_entity_poly.entity_id
_entity_poly.type
_entity_poly.pdbx_seq_one_letter_code
_entity_poly.pdbx_strand_id
1 'polypeptide(L)'
;MITEQMILECYNQFREGDLGYVPNGMNINSARMTMHWLDCMINTHRSFNRSGSLMQYRVILERIEQDYGSRVAREAALSQMQYQEEHNRQAHMMILNRFINI
;
A
#
# COMPACT_ATOMS: atom_id res chain seq x y z
N MET A 1 12.27 -12.08 -4.83
CA MET A 1 12.37 -10.69 -4.32
C MET A 1 11.21 -9.91 -4.91
N ILE A 2 10.49 -9.10 -4.12
CA ILE A 2 9.41 -8.26 -4.64
C ILE A 2 10.04 -7.05 -5.32
N THR A 3 9.60 -6.73 -6.54
CA THR A 3 10.05 -5.56 -7.30
C THR A 3 8.96 -4.49 -7.37
N GLU A 4 9.33 -3.26 -7.72
CA GLU A 4 8.38 -2.16 -7.97
C GLU A 4 7.35 -2.52 -9.05
N GLN A 5 7.80 -3.13 -10.14
CA GLN A 5 6.93 -3.59 -11.23
C GLN A 5 5.84 -4.56 -10.74
N MET A 6 6.19 -5.53 -9.89
CA MET A 6 5.20 -6.47 -9.34
C MET A 6 4.16 -5.77 -8.46
N ILE A 7 4.55 -4.71 -7.74
CA ILE A 7 3.63 -3.94 -6.89
C ILE A 7 2.64 -3.15 -7.76
N LEU A 8 3.14 -2.55 -8.84
CA LEU A 8 2.32 -1.84 -9.82
C LEU A 8 1.35 -2.79 -10.56
N GLU A 9 1.80 -4.00 -10.90
CA GLU A 9 0.92 -5.02 -11.49
C GLU A 9 -0.22 -5.40 -10.54
N CYS A 10 0.07 -5.66 -9.25
CA CYS A 10 -0.97 -5.87 -8.25
C CYS A 10 -1.93 -4.68 -8.16
N TYR A 11 -1.41 -3.45 -8.13
CA TYR A 11 -2.22 -2.23 -8.07
C TYR A 11 -3.19 -2.11 -9.26
N ASN A 12 -2.70 -2.32 -10.48
CA ASN A 12 -3.50 -2.21 -11.69
C ASN A 12 -4.60 -3.28 -11.72
N GLN A 13 -4.25 -4.53 -11.39
CA GLN A 13 -5.20 -5.64 -11.37
C GLN A 13 -6.26 -5.49 -10.27
N PHE A 14 -5.86 -4.99 -9.10
CA PHE A 14 -6.80 -4.61 -8.04
C PHE A 14 -7.84 -3.59 -8.53
N ARG A 15 -7.41 -2.55 -9.25
CA ARG A 15 -8.31 -1.54 -9.83
C ARG A 15 -9.26 -2.11 -10.89
N GLU A 16 -8.82 -3.12 -11.62
CA GLU A 16 -9.62 -3.85 -12.62
C GLU A 16 -10.56 -4.88 -11.97
N GLY A 17 -10.46 -5.10 -10.65
CA GLY A 17 -11.27 -6.05 -9.90
C GLY A 17 -10.73 -7.47 -9.88
N ASP A 18 -9.54 -7.73 -10.45
CA ASP A 18 -8.87 -9.02 -10.34
C ASP A 18 -8.04 -9.11 -9.05
N LEU A 19 -8.73 -9.46 -7.97
CA LEU A 19 -8.12 -9.67 -6.64
C LEU A 19 -7.32 -10.98 -6.54
N GLY A 20 -7.41 -11.85 -7.56
CA GLY A 20 -6.73 -13.14 -7.62
C GLY A 20 -5.38 -13.10 -8.34
N TYR A 21 -5.03 -11.97 -8.95
CA TYR A 21 -3.82 -11.82 -9.75
C TYR A 21 -2.53 -12.07 -8.94
N VAL A 22 -1.58 -12.75 -9.58
CA VAL A 22 -0.24 -13.01 -9.04
C VAL A 22 0.80 -12.57 -10.08
N PRO A 23 1.58 -11.50 -9.82
CA PRO A 23 2.66 -11.07 -10.70
C PRO A 23 3.66 -12.19 -10.98
N ASN A 24 4.20 -12.25 -12.19
CA ASN A 24 5.19 -13.26 -12.55
C ASN A 24 6.43 -13.14 -11.65
N GLY A 25 6.81 -14.22 -10.97
CA GLY A 25 7.95 -14.23 -10.03
C GLY A 25 7.64 -13.73 -8.61
N MET A 26 6.42 -13.27 -8.33
CA MET A 26 5.95 -13.00 -6.97
C MET A 26 5.37 -14.26 -6.34
N ASN A 27 5.62 -14.48 -5.04
CA ASN A 27 4.97 -15.56 -4.30
C ASN A 27 3.48 -15.26 -4.12
N ILE A 28 2.62 -16.27 -4.26
CA ILE A 28 1.16 -16.14 -4.13
C ILE A 28 0.72 -15.48 -2.80
N ASN A 29 1.37 -15.80 -1.68
CA ASN A 29 1.04 -15.19 -0.39
C ASN A 29 1.41 -13.70 -0.38
N SER A 30 2.53 -13.32 -0.99
CA SER A 30 2.93 -11.92 -1.13
C SER A 30 1.97 -11.13 -2.02
N ALA A 31 1.49 -11.73 -3.11
CA ALA A 31 0.49 -11.12 -3.99
C ALA A 31 -0.83 -10.91 -3.23
N ARG A 32 -1.38 -11.96 -2.60
CA ARG A 32 -2.61 -11.88 -1.80
C ARG A 32 -2.53 -10.85 -0.68
N MET A 33 -1.39 -10.79 0.02
CA MET A 33 -1.17 -9.77 1.04
C MET A 33 -1.15 -8.37 0.43
N THR A 34 -0.50 -8.17 -0.72
CA THR A 34 -0.48 -6.87 -1.41
C THR A 34 -1.89 -6.44 -1.82
N MET A 35 -2.71 -7.36 -2.37
CA MET A 35 -4.10 -7.10 -2.74
C MET A 35 -4.97 -6.72 -1.53
N HIS A 36 -4.85 -7.48 -0.44
CA HIS A 36 -5.59 -7.15 0.78
C HIS A 36 -5.14 -5.82 1.39
N TRP A 37 -3.87 -5.50 1.24
CA TRP A 37 -3.32 -4.23 1.71
C TRP A 37 -3.83 -3.04 0.90
N LEU A 38 -3.98 -3.21 -0.42
CA LEU A 38 -4.64 -2.23 -1.30
C LEU A 38 -6.10 -2.02 -0.90
N ASP A 39 -6.83 -3.10 -0.60
CA ASP A 39 -8.20 -3.03 -0.09
C ASP A 39 -8.30 -2.26 1.25
N CYS A 40 -7.35 -2.52 2.15
CA CYS A 40 -7.20 -1.80 3.41
C CYS A 40 -7.00 -0.29 3.21
N MET A 41 -6.14 0.10 2.27
CA MET A 41 -5.82 1.51 2.01
C MET A 41 -6.90 2.27 1.24
N ILE A 42 -7.48 1.63 0.21
CA ILE A 42 -8.32 2.30 -0.79
C ILE A 42 -9.80 2.19 -0.45
N ASN A 43 -10.28 1.01 -0.03
CA ASN A 43 -11.71 0.76 0.12
C ASN A 43 -12.17 0.86 1.57
N THR A 44 -11.45 0.21 2.48
CA THR A 44 -11.91 0.07 3.87
C THR A 44 -11.32 1.12 4.81
N HIS A 45 -10.23 1.77 4.41
CA HIS A 45 -9.46 2.73 5.21
C HIS A 45 -9.11 2.21 6.61
N ARG A 46 -8.76 0.92 6.69
CA ARG A 46 -8.38 0.24 7.93
C ARG A 46 -6.91 -0.12 7.90
N SER A 47 -6.29 -0.11 9.07
CA SER A 47 -4.97 -0.71 9.22
C SER A 47 -5.05 -2.21 8.91
N PHE A 48 -4.11 -2.71 8.12
CA PHE A 48 -3.84 -4.13 8.07
C PHE A 48 -2.81 -4.42 9.16
N ASN A 49 -3.03 -5.49 9.95
CA ASN A 49 -2.15 -5.88 11.07
C ASN A 49 -0.79 -6.43 10.62
N ARG A 50 -0.22 -5.88 9.53
CA ARG A 50 1.06 -6.21 8.95
C ARG A 50 1.58 -5.05 8.11
N SER A 51 2.85 -4.70 8.27
CA SER A 51 3.51 -3.71 7.41
C SER A 51 3.98 -4.32 6.09
N GLY A 52 3.70 -3.65 4.98
CA GLY A 52 4.46 -3.81 3.74
C GLY A 52 5.91 -3.32 3.87
N SER A 53 6.73 -3.58 2.85
CA SER A 53 8.06 -2.97 2.75
C SER A 53 7.98 -1.46 2.47
N LEU A 54 9.04 -0.70 2.78
CA LEU A 54 9.13 0.73 2.49
C LEU A 54 8.84 1.05 1.01
N MET A 55 9.33 0.22 0.09
CA MET A 55 9.07 0.35 -1.35
C MET A 55 7.58 0.19 -1.67
N GLN A 56 6.88 -0.76 -1.04
CA GLN A 56 5.44 -0.94 -1.23
C GLN A 56 4.65 0.28 -0.75
N TYR A 57 4.97 0.82 0.43
CA TYR A 57 4.33 2.05 0.91
C TYR A 57 4.50 3.20 -0.07
N ARG A 58 5.75 3.47 -0.49
CA ARG A 58 6.06 4.55 -1.42
C ARG A 58 5.30 4.39 -2.73
N VAL A 59 5.46 3.24 -3.39
CA VAL A 59 4.89 3.00 -4.73
C VAL A 59 3.37 3.06 -4.72
N ILE A 60 2.72 2.44 -3.73
CA ILE A 60 1.25 2.41 -3.65
C ILE A 60 0.71 3.81 -3.33
N LEU A 61 1.28 4.52 -2.36
CA LEU A 61 0.80 5.86 -2.00
C LEU A 61 1.03 6.89 -3.10
N GLU A 62 2.19 6.85 -3.78
CA GLU A 62 2.44 7.70 -4.97
C GLU A 62 1.43 7.40 -6.07
N ARG A 63 1.05 6.13 -6.25
CA ARG A 63 0.06 5.76 -7.26
C ARG A 63 -1.37 6.19 -6.88
N ILE A 64 -1.76 6.03 -5.61
CA ILE A 64 -3.03 6.54 -5.08
C ILE A 64 -3.10 8.06 -5.27
N GLU A 65 -2.02 8.79 -4.98
CA GLU A 65 -1.98 10.25 -5.15
C GLU A 65 -2.16 10.65 -6.62
N GLN A 66 -1.49 9.96 -7.55
CA GLN A 66 -1.62 10.22 -8.98
C GLN A 66 -3.04 9.97 -9.49
N ASP A 67 -3.67 8.88 -9.05
CA ASP A 67 -4.95 8.42 -9.60
C ASP A 67 -6.18 9.07 -8.92
N TYR A 68 -6.07 9.40 -7.62
CA TYR A 68 -7.20 9.88 -6.80
C TYR A 68 -6.94 11.23 -6.11
N GLY A 69 -5.72 11.78 -6.22
CA GLY A 69 -5.31 13.05 -5.62
C GLY A 69 -4.80 12.93 -4.17
N SER A 70 -4.13 14.00 -3.71
CA SER A 70 -3.43 14.02 -2.42
C SER A 70 -4.34 13.80 -1.22
N ARG A 71 -5.63 14.18 -1.29
CA ARG A 71 -6.60 13.93 -0.21
C ARG A 71 -6.76 12.43 0.08
N VAL A 72 -6.95 11.63 -0.97
CA VAL A 72 -7.16 10.17 -0.82
C VAL A 72 -5.86 9.48 -0.42
N ALA A 73 -4.71 9.93 -0.95
CA ALA A 73 -3.41 9.42 -0.52
C ALA A 73 -3.13 9.71 0.96
N ARG A 74 -3.52 10.89 1.46
CA ARG A 74 -3.46 11.25 2.88
C ARG A 74 -4.33 10.34 3.74
N GLU A 75 -5.57 10.10 3.35
CA GLU A 75 -6.48 9.18 4.06
C GLU A 75 -5.92 7.75 4.11
N ALA A 76 -5.39 7.25 2.98
CA ALA A 76 -4.71 5.96 2.92
C ALA A 76 -3.47 5.92 3.83
N ALA A 77 -2.65 6.97 3.86
CA ALA A 77 -1.48 7.05 4.72
C ALA A 77 -1.86 7.05 6.22
N LEU A 78 -2.87 7.85 6.61
CA LEU A 78 -3.39 7.91 7.98
C LEU A 78 -3.89 6.54 8.45
N SER A 79 -4.56 5.78 7.57
CA SER A 79 -5.08 4.45 7.92
C SER A 79 -4.00 3.46 8.35
N GLN A 80 -2.74 3.71 7.98
CA GLN A 80 -1.62 2.82 8.29
C GLN A 80 -0.76 3.32 9.46
N MET A 81 -0.87 4.59 9.86
CA MET A 81 -0.02 5.19 10.91
C MET A 81 -0.10 4.42 12.22
N GLN A 82 -1.31 4.15 12.70
CA GLN A 82 -1.53 3.56 14.02
C GLN A 82 -0.72 2.27 14.20
N TYR A 83 -0.78 1.36 13.23
CA TYR A 83 -0.04 0.10 13.33
C TYR A 83 1.48 0.31 13.25
N GLN A 84 1.96 1.28 12.46
CA GLN A 84 3.38 1.59 12.41
C GLN A 84 3.89 2.20 13.72
N GLU A 85 3.09 3.03 14.39
CA GLU A 85 3.39 3.59 15.71
C GLU A 85 3.45 2.50 16.77
N GLU A 86 2.43 1.64 16.85
CA GLU A 86 2.36 0.52 17.78
C GLU A 86 3.57 -0.43 17.68
N HIS A 87 4.17 -0.54 16.49
CA HIS A 87 5.31 -1.40 16.21
C HIS A 87 6.65 -0.64 16.07
N ASN A 88 6.71 0.64 16.46
CA ASN A 88 7.92 1.48 16.42
C ASN A 88 8.63 1.52 15.06
N ARG A 89 7.88 1.51 13.96
CA ARG A 89 8.39 1.47 12.58
C ARG A 89 8.73 2.87 12.05
N GLN A 90 9.78 3.48 12.59
CA GLN A 90 10.16 4.87 12.30
C GLN A 90 10.38 5.16 10.79
N ALA A 91 11.03 4.26 10.05
CA ALA A 91 11.25 4.44 8.62
C ALA A 91 9.93 4.46 7.82
N HIS A 92 8.95 3.65 8.23
CA HIS A 92 7.63 3.65 7.62
C HIS A 92 6.87 4.94 7.94
N MET A 93 6.96 5.42 9.18
CA MET A 93 6.38 6.70 9.58
C MET A 93 6.92 7.87 8.76
N MET A 94 8.22 7.88 8.43
CA MET A 94 8.79 8.92 7.55
C MET A 94 8.13 8.94 6.16
N ILE A 95 7.84 7.78 5.58
CA ILE A 95 7.15 7.69 4.28
C ILE A 95 5.71 8.17 4.42
N LEU A 96 4.99 7.71 5.45
CA LEU A 96 3.61 8.11 5.69
C LEU A 96 3.47 9.62 5.90
N ASN A 97 4.36 10.21 6.70
CA ASN A 97 4.37 11.64 6.98
C ASN A 97 4.57 12.51 5.74
N ARG A 98 5.24 11.99 4.69
CA ARG A 98 5.36 12.70 3.41
C ARG A 98 4.00 12.98 2.78
N PHE A 99 3.02 12.08 2.92
CA PHE A 99 1.68 12.21 2.34
C PHE A 99 0.69 12.92 3.26
N ILE A 100 0.96 12.97 4.56
CA ILE A 100 0.07 13.58 5.55
C ILE A 100 0.25 15.09 5.64
N ASN A 101 1.48 15.58 5.44
CA ASN A 101 1.86 16.98 5.59
C ASN A 101 1.87 17.75 4.25
N ILE A 102 1.15 17.25 3.24
CA ILE A 102 0.87 17.93 1.97
C ILE A 102 -0.45 18.68 2.10
#